data_AF-A0A6N7WF94-F1
#
_entry.id   AF-A0A6N7WF94-F1
#
_cell.length_a   1.000
_cell.length_b   1.000
_cell.length_c   1.000
_cell.angle_alpha   90.00
_cell.angle_beta   90.00
_cell.angle_gamma   90.00
#
_symmetry.space_group_name_H-M   'P 1'
#
loop_
_entity.id
_entity.type
_entity.pdbx_description
1 polymer ?
#
loop_
_entity_poly.entity_id
_entity_poly.type
_entity_poly.pdbx_seq_one_letter_code
_entity_poly.pdbx_strand_id
1 'polypeptide(L)'
;MIFKECFVLLLLAHIISDFYLQPVGMEDRKSVKKQELIRHCVIYWIVMIMLLLFAMSYNLLLFGTIAVFVHVIIEIIKYVYISNIKKNNELSVQIKRNIFYFEQVHWL
;
A
#
# COMPACT_ATOMS: atom_id res chain seq x y z
N MET A 1 11.76 -0.30 23.11
CA MET A 1 11.77 0.17 21.72
C MET A 1 10.70 1.22 21.57
N ILE A 2 11.11 2.46 21.39
CA ILE A 2 10.32 3.66 21.70
C ILE A 2 9.86 4.25 20.38
N PHE A 3 8.68 3.86 19.90
CA PHE A 3 7.88 4.43 18.78
C PHE A 3 8.59 4.76 17.45
N LYS A 4 9.64 5.58 17.44
CA LYS A 4 10.48 5.93 16.28
C LYS A 4 11.01 4.70 15.56
N GLU A 5 11.52 3.70 16.27
CA GLU A 5 12.06 2.49 15.63
C GLU A 5 10.95 1.71 14.91
N CYS A 6 9.77 1.63 15.54
CA CYS A 6 8.60 1.01 14.96
C CYS A 6 8.14 1.75 13.70
N PHE A 7 8.06 3.08 13.77
CA PHE A 7 7.68 3.93 12.66
C PHE A 7 8.66 3.81 11.49
N VAL A 8 9.96 3.85 11.76
CA VAL A 8 11.01 3.70 10.73
C VAL A 8 10.95 2.32 10.09
N LEU A 9 10.74 1.25 10.86
CA LEU A 9 10.60 -0.11 10.31
C LEU A 9 9.35 -0.25 9.43
N LEU A 10 8.22 0.31 9.86
CA LEU A 10 6.98 0.31 9.08
C LEU A 10 7.13 1.11 7.79
N LEU A 11 7.74 2.30 7.86
CA LEU A 11 8.02 3.14 6.70
C LEU A 11 8.97 2.45 5.72
N LEU A 12 10.02 1.80 6.23
CA LEU A 12 10.98 1.06 5.41
C LEU A 12 10.32 -0.13 4.70
N ALA A 13 9.51 -0.90 5.43
CA ALA A 13 8.78 -2.03 4.88
C ALA A 13 7.86 -1.61 3.72
N HIS A 14 7.17 -0.48 3.89
CA HIS A 14 6.34 0.10 2.87
C HIS A 14 7.16 0.54 1.65
N ILE A 15 8.24 1.30 1.83
CA ILE A 15 9.08 1.76 0.71
C ILE A 15 9.61 0.56 -0.09
N ILE A 16 10.07 -0.49 0.60
CA ILE A 16 10.60 -1.69 -0.06
C ILE A 16 9.49 -2.42 -0.84
N SER A 17 8.31 -2.58 -0.23
CA SER A 17 7.17 -3.22 -0.89
C SER A 17 6.71 -2.45 -2.13
N ASP A 18 6.58 -1.13 -2.03
CA ASP A 18 5.88 -0.32 -3.01
C ASP A 18 6.78 0.25 -4.09
N PHE A 19 8.05 0.54 -3.79
CA PHE A 19 8.99 1.08 -4.78
C PHE A 19 9.94 0.02 -5.34
N TYR A 20 10.31 -0.99 -4.54
CA TYR A 20 11.31 -1.98 -4.94
C TYR A 20 10.67 -3.26 -5.48
N LEU A 21 9.58 -3.71 -4.87
CA LEU A 21 8.92 -4.97 -5.22
C LEU A 21 7.69 -4.77 -6.11
N GLN A 22 7.19 -3.52 -6.24
CA GLN A 22 6.15 -3.21 -7.19
C GLN A 22 6.74 -3.12 -8.61
N PRO A 23 6.28 -3.94 -9.57
CA PRO A 23 6.80 -3.88 -10.92
C PRO A 23 6.43 -2.57 -11.61
N VAL A 24 7.37 -2.02 -12.39
CA VAL A 24 7.19 -0.79 -13.16
C VAL A 24 5.92 -0.88 -14.02
N GLY A 25 5.00 0.07 -13.88
CA GLY A 25 3.70 0.09 -14.58
C GLY A 25 2.60 -0.77 -13.93
N MET A 26 2.79 -1.24 -12.68
CA MET A 26 1.71 -1.91 -11.94
C MET A 26 0.58 -0.93 -11.57
N GLU A 27 0.82 0.37 -11.38
CA GLU A 27 -0.24 1.36 -11.10
C GLU A 27 -1.28 1.44 -12.23
N ASP A 28 -0.80 1.53 -13.47
CA ASP A 28 -1.67 1.57 -14.65
C ASP A 28 -2.42 0.24 -14.85
N ARG A 29 -1.83 -0.88 -14.44
CA ARG A 29 -2.41 -2.23 -14.54
C ARG A 29 -3.30 -2.60 -13.35
N LYS A 30 -3.03 -2.05 -12.15
CA LYS A 30 -3.84 -2.17 -10.92
C LYS A 30 -5.24 -1.66 -11.18
N SER A 31 -5.36 -0.57 -11.93
CA SER A 31 -6.64 0.01 -12.34
C SER A 31 -7.47 -0.85 -13.32
N VAL A 32 -6.93 -1.98 -13.80
CA VAL A 32 -7.57 -2.84 -14.81
C VAL A 32 -7.72 -4.28 -14.32
N LYS A 33 -6.74 -4.82 -13.57
CA LYS A 33 -6.71 -6.23 -13.18
C LYS A 33 -6.64 -6.39 -11.65
N LYS A 34 -7.71 -6.93 -11.04
CA LYS A 34 -7.78 -7.29 -9.62
C LYS A 34 -6.61 -8.17 -9.14
N GLN A 35 -6.07 -9.00 -10.04
CA GLN A 35 -4.93 -9.88 -9.76
C GLN A 35 -3.66 -9.11 -9.37
N GLU A 36 -3.44 -7.92 -9.94
CA GLU A 36 -2.26 -7.10 -9.63
C GLU A 36 -2.40 -6.39 -8.26
N LEU A 37 -3.62 -5.98 -7.91
CA LEU A 37 -3.95 -5.48 -6.57
C LEU A 37 -3.69 -6.57 -5.50
N ILE A 38 -4.20 -7.78 -5.74
CA ILE A 38 -4.00 -8.91 -4.83
C ILE A 38 -2.51 -9.24 -4.69
N ARG A 39 -1.76 -9.28 -5.81
CA ARG A 39 -0.32 -9.54 -5.77
C ARG A 39 0.43 -8.51 -4.93
N HIS A 40 0.10 -7.23 -5.09
CA HIS A 40 0.70 -6.17 -4.29
C HIS A 40 0.39 -6.32 -2.80
N CYS A 41 -0.88 -6.53 -2.42
CA CYS A 41 -1.26 -6.73 -1.02
C CYS A 41 -0.56 -7.95 -0.39
N VAL A 42 -0.40 -9.04 -1.16
CA VAL A 42 0.30 -10.24 -0.70
C VAL A 42 1.80 -9.99 -0.51
N ILE A 43 2.45 -9.30 -1.46
CA ILE A 43 3.87 -8.92 -1.35
C ILE A 43 4.08 -8.01 -0.13
N TYR A 44 3.26 -6.97 0.02
CA TYR A 44 3.31 -6.06 1.16
C TYR A 44 3.17 -6.81 2.49
N TRP A 45 2.21 -7.73 2.57
CA TRP A 45 1.99 -8.53 3.76
C TRP A 45 3.17 -9.45 4.11
N ILE A 46 3.77 -10.11 3.11
CA ILE A 46 4.93 -10.98 3.31
C ILE A 46 6.14 -10.18 3.81
N VAL A 47 6.45 -9.06 3.17
CA VAL A 47 7.58 -8.18 3.55
C VAL A 47 7.38 -7.66 4.97
N MET A 48 6.16 -7.25 5.31
CA MET A 48 5.79 -6.82 6.64
C MET A 48 5.96 -7.94 7.67
N ILE A 49 5.45 -9.15 7.42
CA ILE A 49 5.62 -10.29 8.34
C ILE A 49 7.10 -10.61 8.55
N MET A 50 7.92 -10.62 7.49
CA MET A 50 9.35 -10.89 7.60
C MET A 50 10.06 -9.87 8.50
N LEU A 51 9.76 -8.58 8.34
CA LEU A 51 10.34 -7.51 9.15
C LEU A 51 9.82 -7.51 10.59
N LEU A 52 8.54 -7.82 10.79
CA LEU A 52 7.93 -7.91 12.12
C LEU A 52 8.43 -9.13 12.91
N LEU A 53 8.70 -10.26 12.24
CA LEU A 53 9.32 -11.43 12.85
C LEU A 53 10.76 -11.14 13.30
N PHE A 54 11.51 -10.37 12.51
CA PHE A 54 12.88 -9.97 12.86
C PHE A 54 12.94 -9.11 14.14
N ALA A 55 11.90 -8.32 14.40
CA ALA A 55 11.84 -7.45 15.57
C ALA A 55 11.46 -8.17 16.89
N MET A 56 11.07 -9.46 16.83
CA MET A 56 10.70 -10.31 17.98
C MET A 56 9.84 -9.63 19.07
N SER A 57 8.91 -8.76 18.65
CA SER A 57 8.05 -8.00 19.57
C SER A 57 6.57 -8.22 19.25
N TYR A 58 5.82 -8.81 20.20
CA TYR A 58 4.41 -9.10 20.02
C TYR A 58 3.57 -7.84 19.76
N ASN A 59 3.86 -6.75 20.47
CA ASN A 59 3.19 -5.47 20.26
C ASN A 59 3.44 -4.93 18.85
N LEU A 60 4.67 -5.05 18.36
CA LEU A 60 5.02 -4.62 17.00
C LEU A 60 4.28 -5.45 15.96
N LEU A 61 4.19 -6.76 16.18
CA LEU A 61 3.49 -7.69 15.29
C LEU A 61 1.99 -7.37 15.21
N LEU A 62 1.37 -7.02 16.34
CA LEU A 62 -0.03 -6.58 16.39
C LEU A 62 -0.23 -5.27 15.62
N PHE A 63 0.56 -4.23 15.91
CA PHE A 63 0.45 -2.92 15.24
C PHE A 63 0.77 -3.01 13.74
N GLY A 64 1.78 -3.79 13.35
CA GLY A 64 2.13 -4.02 11.97
C GLY A 64 1.05 -4.76 11.19
N THR A 65 0.36 -5.72 11.83
CA THR A 65 -0.79 -6.40 11.22
C THR A 65 -1.96 -5.44 10.99
N ILE A 66 -2.24 -4.55 11.95
CA ILE A 66 -3.26 -3.49 11.79
C ILE A 66 -2.89 -2.55 10.65
N ALA A 67 -1.62 -2.14 10.56
CA ALA A 67 -1.13 -1.26 9.49
C ALA A 67 -1.28 -1.91 8.10
N VAL A 68 -1.01 -3.22 7.97
CA VAL A 68 -1.28 -3.96 6.72
C VAL A 68 -2.77 -3.94 6.38
N PHE A 69 -3.64 -4.19 7.36
CA PHE A 69 -5.08 -4.18 7.13
C PHE A 69 -5.58 -2.81 6.64
N VAL A 70 -5.13 -1.73 7.27
CA VAL A 70 -5.47 -0.36 6.86
C VAL A 70 -4.98 -0.09 5.44
N HIS A 71 -3.74 -0.47 5.13
CA HIS A 71 -3.16 -0.31 3.80
C HIS A 71 -3.96 -1.08 2.73
N VAL A 72 -4.33 -2.33 2.99
CA VAL A 72 -5.16 -3.14 2.09
C VAL A 72 -6.54 -2.51 1.87
N ILE A 73 -7.17 -1.99 2.92
CA ILE A 73 -8.49 -1.32 2.81
C ILE A 73 -8.39 -0.10 1.89
N ILE A 74 -7.35 0.71 2.06
CA ILE A 74 -7.15 1.93 1.26
C ILE A 74 -6.88 1.59 -0.20
N GLU A 75 -6.05 0.58 -0.45
CA GLU A 75 -5.78 0.07 -1.80
C GLU A 75 -7.05 -0.48 -2.49
N ILE A 76 -7.94 -1.14 -1.74
CA ILE A 76 -9.25 -1.60 -2.26
C ILE A 76 -10.15 -0.40 -2.59
N ILE A 77 -10.25 0.59 -1.70
CA ILE A 77 -11.06 1.81 -1.94
C ILE A 77 -10.56 2.52 -3.19
N LYS A 78 -9.23 2.69 -3.32
CA LYS A 78 -8.59 3.28 -4.50
C LYS A 78 -8.90 2.49 -5.76
N TYR A 79 -8.81 1.16 -5.72
CA TYR A 79 -9.14 0.30 -6.84
C TYR A 79 -10.59 0.48 -7.30
N VAL A 80 -11.55 0.49 -6.36
CA VAL A 80 -12.97 0.68 -6.68
C VAL A 80 -13.22 2.07 -7.26
N TYR A 81 -12.63 3.11 -6.65
CA TYR A 81 -12.78 4.49 -7.10
C TYR A 81 -12.26 4.68 -8.53
N ILE A 82 -11.04 4.22 -8.82
CA ILE A 82 -10.45 4.31 -10.16
C ILE A 82 -11.22 3.45 -11.16
N SER A 83 -11.63 2.23 -10.79
CA SER A 83 -12.39 1.33 -11.67
C SER A 83 -13.74 1.92 -12.07
N ASN A 84 -14.44 2.59 -11.14
CA ASN A 84 -15.69 3.29 -11.43
C ASN A 84 -15.49 4.50 -12.35
N ILE A 85 -14.41 5.26 -12.17
CA ILE A 85 -14.12 6.43 -13.02
C ILE A 85 -13.70 6.01 -14.43
N LYS A 86 -12.89 4.94 -14.57
CA LYS A 86 -12.54 4.36 -15.87
C LYS A 86 -13.79 3.85 -16.61
N LYS A 87 -14.74 3.25 -15.90
CA LYS A 87 -16.02 2.81 -16.49
C LYS A 87 -16.83 3.96 -17.07
N ASN A 88 -16.71 5.16 -16.51
CA ASN A 88 -17.36 6.38 -16.99
C ASN A 88 -16.52 7.17 -18.02
N ASN A 89 -15.40 6.63 -18.51
CA ASN A 89 -14.50 7.22 -19.52
C ASN A 89 -13.90 8.61 -19.20
N GLU A 90 -14.05 9.12 -17.97
CA GLU A 90 -13.54 10.43 -17.56
C GLU A 90 -12.42 10.32 -16.50
N LEU A 91 -11.29 9.70 -16.85
CA LEU A 91 -10.11 9.80 -15.99
C LEU A 91 -9.36 11.10 -16.30
N SER A 92 -9.86 12.22 -15.79
CA SER A 92 -9.24 13.53 -15.98
C SER A 92 -7.86 13.60 -15.31
N VAL A 93 -6.96 14.42 -15.87
CA VAL A 93 -5.61 14.65 -15.31
C VAL A 93 -5.67 15.15 -13.86
N GLN A 94 -6.70 15.93 -13.51
CA GLN A 94 -6.99 16.39 -12.15
C GLN A 94 -7.23 15.24 -11.16
N ILE A 95 -7.99 14.22 -11.55
CA ILE A 95 -8.30 13.07 -10.69
C ILE A 95 -7.04 12.23 -10.45
N LYS A 96 -6.24 11.97 -11.50
CA LYS A 96 -4.94 11.29 -11.34
C LYS A 96 -4.04 12.03 -10.35
N ARG A 97 -4.00 13.37 -10.45
CA ARG A 97 -3.18 14.20 -9.55
C ARG A 97 -3.69 14.18 -8.11
N ASN A 98 -5.00 14.24 -7.89
CA ASN A 98 -5.56 14.17 -6.53
C ASN A 98 -5.32 12.81 -5.88
N ILE A 99 -5.42 11.72 -6.64
CA ILE A 99 -5.07 10.38 -6.16
C ILE A 99 -3.59 10.33 -5.77
N PHE A 100 -2.70 10.88 -6.60
CA PHE A 100 -1.27 10.95 -6.30
C PHE A 100 -0.96 11.76 -5.02
N TYR A 101 -1.63 12.90 -4.81
CA TYR A 101 -1.47 13.67 -3.56
C TYR A 101 -2.03 12.92 -2.35
N PHE A 102 -3.16 12.23 -2.50
CA PHE A 102 -3.71 11.41 -1.43
C PHE A 102 -2.77 10.27 -1.03
N GLU A 103 -2.10 9.65 -2.00
CA GLU A 103 -1.06 8.66 -1.73
C GLU A 103 0.07 9.27 -0.91
N GLN A 104 0.57 10.45 -1.28
CA GLN A 104 1.66 11.08 -0.52
C GLN A 104 1.26 11.49 0.91
N VAL A 105 0.02 11.89 1.14
CA VAL A 105 -0.47 12.30 2.48
C VAL A 105 -0.78 11.09 3.36
N HIS A 106 -1.22 9.97 2.79
CA HIS A 106 -1.48 8.74 3.56
C HIS A 106 -0.21 8.21 4.26
N TRP A 107 0.98 8.58 3.78
CA TRP A 107 2.27 8.07 4.28
C TRP A 107 3.05 9.05 5.16
N LEU A 108 2.52 10.27 5.37
CA LEU A 108 3.11 11.33 6.21
C LEU A 108 2.47 11.31 7.61
#